data_AF-A0A3N4IBD6-F1
#
_entry.id   AF-A0A3N4IBD6-F1
#
_cell.length_a   1.000
_cell.length_b   1.000
_cell.length_c   1.000
_cell.angle_alpha   90.00
_cell.angle_beta   90.00
_cell.angle_gamma   90.00
#
_symmetry.space_group_name_H-M   'P 1'
#
loop_
_entity.id
_entity.type
_entity.pdbx_description
1 polymer ?
#
loop_
_entity_poly.entity_id
_entity_poly.type
_entity_poly.pdbx_seq_one_letter_code
_entity_poly.pdbx_strand_id
1 'polypeptide(L)'
;MFLTVRTLMYGFGDDPNPLNESVAVLDEIVTDFIVDMCHDAAKVATHARRNKIKVDDFKFALRRDQRKLGRVEELLVLSKEIADARKQFDDKPDAVTEDAK
;
A
#
# COMPACT_ATOMS: atom_id res chain seq x y z
N MET A 1 -3.83 13.06 -6.28
CA MET A 1 -2.67 12.62 -5.49
C MET A 1 -2.18 13.73 -4.55
N PHE A 2 -2.13 14.99 -5.01
CA PHE A 2 -1.92 16.23 -4.23
C PHE A 2 -2.42 16.28 -2.76
N LEU A 3 -3.71 16.01 -2.47
CA LEU A 3 -4.21 16.09 -1.07
C LEU A 3 -3.59 15.02 -0.18
N THR A 4 -3.32 13.83 -0.71
CA THR A 4 -2.69 12.72 0.01
C THR A 4 -1.23 13.01 0.29
N VAL A 5 -0.50 13.60 -0.67
CA VAL A 5 0.92 13.95 -0.52
C VAL A 5 1.10 14.97 0.61
N ARG A 6 0.24 15.99 0.70
CA ARG A 6 0.28 16.98 1.79
C ARG A 6 0.14 16.34 3.17
N THR A 7 -0.83 15.44 3.34
CA THR A 7 -1.03 14.73 4.61
C THR A 7 0.14 13.80 4.92
N LEU A 8 0.73 13.16 3.91
CA LEU A 8 1.93 12.35 4.08
C LEU A 8 3.12 13.20 4.52
N MET A 9 3.37 14.35 3.89
CA MET A 9 4.43 15.29 4.28
C MET A 9 4.32 15.66 5.76
N TYR A 10 3.13 16.09 6.20
CA TYR A 10 2.88 16.36 7.62
C TYR A 10 3.09 15.13 8.51
N GLY A 11 2.61 13.95 8.10
CA GLY A 11 2.80 12.69 8.85
C GLY A 11 4.26 12.25 8.98
N PHE A 12 5.13 12.67 8.05
CA PHE A 12 6.57 12.47 8.12
C PHE A 12 7.31 13.59 8.89
N GLY A 13 6.58 14.57 9.43
CA GLY A 13 7.12 15.65 10.27
C GLY A 13 7.46 16.94 9.52
N ASP A 14 6.96 17.11 8.29
CA ASP A 14 7.08 18.36 7.54
C ASP A 14 6.06 19.41 8.03
N ASP A 15 6.08 20.61 7.43
CA ASP A 15 5.20 21.73 7.76
C ASP A 15 3.70 21.34 7.63
N PRO A 16 2.81 21.80 8.54
CA PRO A 16 1.37 21.53 8.43
C PRO A 16 0.70 22.18 7.22
N ASN A 17 1.30 23.22 6.64
CA ASN A 17 0.84 23.89 5.43
C ASN A 17 2.02 24.09 4.44
N PRO A 18 2.52 22.99 3.83
CA PRO A 18 3.66 23.07 2.93
C PRO A 18 3.32 23.86 1.68
N LEU A 19 4.32 24.54 1.11
CA LEU A 19 4.20 25.28 -0.14
C LEU A 19 3.63 24.41 -1.26
N ASN A 20 2.76 24.98 -2.09
CA ASN A 20 2.09 24.24 -3.15
C ASN A 20 3.09 23.69 -4.19
N GLU A 21 4.16 24.44 -4.43
CA GLU A 21 5.26 24.07 -5.31
C GLU A 21 5.99 22.83 -4.79
N SER A 22 6.28 22.77 -3.48
CA SER A 22 6.91 21.59 -2.86
C SER A 22 6.01 20.36 -2.95
N VAL A 23 4.70 20.52 -2.71
CA VAL A 23 3.74 19.43 -2.86
C VAL A 23 3.69 18.94 -4.31
N ALA A 24 3.70 19.86 -5.29
CA ALA A 24 3.68 19.52 -6.71
C ALA A 24 4.93 18.75 -7.13
N VAL A 25 6.12 19.20 -6.72
CA VAL A 25 7.37 18.51 -7.02
C VAL A 25 7.39 17.11 -6.41
N LEU A 26 6.94 16.97 -5.15
CA LEU A 26 6.88 15.65 -4.52
C LEU A 26 5.84 14.73 -5.20
N ASP A 27 4.71 15.27 -5.65
CA ASP A 27 3.69 14.52 -6.40
C ASP A 27 4.26 13.97 -7.72
N GLU A 28 5.04 14.78 -8.44
CA GLU A 28 5.74 14.36 -9.67
C GLU A 28 6.76 13.24 -9.38
N ILE A 29 7.64 13.44 -8.40
CA ILE A 29 8.66 12.44 -8.01
C ILE A 29 8.02 11.11 -7.60
N VAL A 30 6.94 11.15 -6.81
CA VAL A 30 6.23 9.94 -6.38
C VAL A 30 5.53 9.26 -7.55
N THR A 31 4.96 10.03 -8.49
CA THR A 31 4.32 9.47 -9.68
C THR A 31 5.35 8.71 -10.52
N ASP A 32 6.49 9.33 -10.81
CA ASP A 32 7.57 8.72 -11.59
C ASP A 32 8.08 7.44 -10.92
N PHE A 33 8.30 7.48 -9.61
CA PHE A 33 8.71 6.30 -8.85
C PHE A 33 7.71 5.14 -8.99
N ILE A 34 6.41 5.41 -8.92
CA ILE A 34 5.37 4.38 -9.06
C ILE A 34 5.35 3.81 -10.48
N VAL A 35 5.49 4.66 -11.50
CA VAL A 35 5.54 4.25 -12.91
C VAL A 35 6.73 3.34 -13.16
N ASP A 36 7.92 3.73 -12.71
CA ASP A 36 9.15 2.95 -12.87
C ASP A 36 9.05 1.59 -12.15
N MET A 37 8.50 1.57 -10.93
CA MET A 37 8.28 0.34 -10.19
C MET A 37 7.30 -0.60 -10.92
N CYS A 38 6.24 -0.06 -11.52
CA CYS A 38 5.30 -0.83 -12.32
C CYS A 38 5.96 -1.41 -13.59
N HIS A 39 6.81 -0.62 -14.26
CA HIS A 39 7.57 -1.11 -15.41
C HIS A 39 8.52 -2.24 -15.03
N ASP A 40 9.21 -2.13 -13.89
CA ASP A 40 10.11 -3.19 -13.43
C ASP A 40 9.36 -4.46 -13.04
N ALA A 41 8.23 -4.36 -12.33
CA ALA A 41 7.37 -5.50 -12.06
C ALA A 41 6.79 -6.11 -13.36
N ALA A 42 6.41 -5.29 -14.33
CA ALA A 42 5.93 -5.75 -15.63
C ALA A 42 7.00 -6.51 -16.43
N LYS A 43 8.26 -6.06 -16.39
CA LYS A 43 9.39 -6.80 -16.99
C LYS A 43 9.51 -8.19 -16.36
N VAL A 44 9.43 -8.28 -15.03
CA VAL A 44 9.50 -9.58 -14.31
C VAL A 44 8.34 -10.51 -14.73
N ALA A 45 7.11 -10.00 -14.78
CA ALA A 45 5.95 -10.77 -15.22
C ALA A 45 6.11 -11.25 -16.68
N THR A 46 6.61 -10.37 -17.56
CA THR A 46 6.87 -10.66 -18.98
C THR A 46 7.94 -11.73 -19.14
N HIS A 47 9.03 -11.67 -18.37
CA HIS A 47 10.05 -12.73 -18.35
C HIS A 47 9.48 -14.08 -17.91
N ALA A 48 8.49 -14.08 -17.01
CA ALA A 48 7.74 -15.27 -16.62
C ALA A 48 6.63 -15.66 -17.62
N ARG A 49 6.58 -15.05 -18.81
CA ARG A 49 5.55 -15.26 -19.86
C ARG A 49 4.12 -15.02 -19.36
N ARG A 50 3.95 -14.06 -18.46
CA ARG A 50 2.64 -13.66 -17.92
C ARG A 50 2.32 -12.23 -18.32
N ASN A 51 1.07 -12.00 -18.71
CA ASN A 51 0.54 -10.67 -18.97
C ASN A 51 -0.01 -10.01 -17.69
N LYS A 52 -0.35 -10.81 -16.66
CA LYS A 52 -0.85 -10.33 -15.38
C LYS A 52 0.29 -10.19 -14.37
N ILE A 53 0.43 -8.98 -13.84
CA ILE A 53 1.36 -8.64 -12.75
C ILE A 53 0.79 -9.14 -11.42
N LYS A 54 1.64 -9.72 -10.58
CA LYS A 54 1.35 -10.23 -9.24
C LYS A 54 2.21 -9.51 -8.20
N VAL A 55 1.85 -9.66 -6.92
CA VAL A 55 2.62 -9.10 -5.80
C VAL A 55 4.08 -9.61 -5.81
N ASP A 56 4.30 -10.88 -6.16
CA ASP A 56 5.65 -11.45 -6.23
C ASP A 56 6.54 -10.77 -7.29
N ASP A 57 5.95 -10.20 -8.34
CA ASP A 57 6.71 -9.45 -9.35
C ASP A 57 7.30 -8.16 -8.76
N PHE A 58 6.53 -7.47 -7.90
CA PHE A 58 7.02 -6.31 -7.13
C PHE A 58 8.08 -6.72 -6.11
N LYS A 59 7.87 -7.84 -5.40
CA LYS A 59 8.89 -8.37 -4.46
C LYS A 59 10.21 -8.65 -5.18
N PHE A 60 10.14 -9.25 -6.37
CA PHE A 60 11.34 -9.53 -7.16
C PHE A 60 11.98 -8.26 -7.72
N ALA A 61 11.20 -7.27 -8.16
CA ALA A 61 11.71 -5.96 -8.57
C ALA A 61 12.49 -5.30 -7.41
N LEU A 62 11.98 -5.39 -6.19
CA LEU A 62 12.58 -4.84 -4.97
C LEU A 62 13.72 -5.68 -4.37
N ARG A 63 14.11 -6.82 -4.96
CA ARG A 63 15.10 -7.76 -4.37
C ARG A 63 16.47 -7.17 -4.02
N ARG A 64 16.81 -6.00 -4.59
CA ARG A 64 18.08 -5.30 -4.31
C ARG A 64 17.96 -4.28 -3.17
N ASP A 65 16.74 -3.89 -2.79
CA ASP A 65 16.48 -2.98 -1.68
C ASP A 65 15.86 -3.77 -0.53
N GLN A 66 16.72 -4.29 0.34
CA GLN A 66 16.31 -5.14 1.46
C GLN A 66 15.37 -4.42 2.44
N ARG A 67 15.50 -3.10 2.59
CA ARG A 67 14.64 -2.31 3.49
C ARG A 67 13.23 -2.22 2.92
N LYS A 68 13.09 -1.86 1.64
CA LYS A 68 11.77 -1.80 0.99
C LYS A 68 11.13 -3.18 0.89
N LEU A 69 11.91 -4.22 0.56
CA LEU A 69 11.41 -5.58 0.49
C LEU A 69 10.88 -6.06 1.84
N GLY A 70 11.66 -5.91 2.91
CA GLY A 70 11.22 -6.30 4.26
C GLY A 70 9.97 -5.54 4.68
N ARG A 71 9.88 -4.24 4.36
CA ARG A 71 8.69 -3.44 4.66
C ARG A 71 7.45 -3.93 3.91
N VAL A 72 7.58 -4.31 2.65
CA VAL A 72 6.47 -4.89 1.87
C VAL A 72 5.98 -6.19 2.49
N GLU A 73 6.90 -7.05 2.93
CA GLU A 73 6.55 -8.32 3.57
C GLU A 73 5.81 -8.12 4.89
N GLU A 74 6.29 -7.23 5.76
CA GLU A 74 5.59 -6.86 6.99
C GLU A 74 4.16 -6.37 6.71
N LEU A 75 4.00 -5.43 5.76
CA LEU A 75 2.70 -4.85 5.45
C LEU A 75 1.72 -5.90 4.90
N LEU A 76 2.19 -6.86 4.12
CA LEU A 76 1.36 -7.95 3.62
C LEU A 76 0.91 -8.90 4.75
N VAL A 77 1.79 -9.19 5.71
CA VAL A 77 1.45 -10.00 6.89
C VAL A 77 0.41 -9.27 7.74
N LEU A 78 0.65 -8.01 8.09
CA LEU A 78 -0.29 -7.20 8.88
C LEU A 78 -1.64 -7.05 8.19
N SER A 79 -1.66 -6.85 6.87
CA SER A 79 -2.91 -6.78 6.11
C SER A 79 -3.69 -8.10 6.17
N LYS A 80 -3.00 -9.24 6.19
CA LYS A 80 -3.62 -10.55 6.31
C LYS A 80 -4.21 -10.73 7.72
N GLU A 81 -3.47 -10.38 8.76
CA GLU A 81 -3.93 -10.44 10.15
C GLU A 81 -5.19 -9.60 10.36
N ILE A 82 -5.21 -8.36 9.85
CA ILE A 82 -6.38 -7.48 9.91
C ILE A 82 -7.56 -8.10 9.15
N ALA A 83 -7.33 -8.67 7.98
CA ALA A 83 -8.38 -9.30 7.18
C ALA A 83 -8.96 -10.54 7.88
N ASP A 84 -8.12 -11.36 8.50
CA ASP A 84 -8.56 -12.54 9.24
C ASP A 84 -9.27 -12.17 10.53
N ALA A 85 -8.83 -11.12 11.23
CA ALA A 85 -9.53 -10.57 12.39
C ALA A 85 -10.94 -10.08 12.01
N ARG A 86 -11.09 -9.33 10.90
CA ARG A 86 -12.39 -8.84 10.43
C ARG A 86 -13.38 -9.96 10.14
N LYS A 87 -12.94 -11.06 9.52
CA LYS A 87 -13.80 -12.23 9.24
C LYS A 87 -14.38 -12.85 10.51
N GLN A 88 -13.60 -12.89 11.61
CA GLN A 88 -14.06 -13.45 12.88
C GLN A 88 -15.21 -12.65 13.52
N PHE A 89 -15.39 -11.38 13.12
CA PHE A 89 -16.49 -10.53 13.60
C PHE A 89 -17.72 -10.58 12.69
N ASP A 90 -17.56 -10.78 11.39
CA ASP A 90 -18.68 -10.90 10.44
C ASP A 90 -19.51 -12.19 10.63
N ASP A 91 -18.93 -13.25 11.21
CA ASP A 91 -19.61 -14.53 11.47
C ASP A 91 -20.54 -14.53 12.70
N LYS A 92 -20.73 -13.39 13.39
CA LYS A 92 -21.70 -13.25 14.49
C LYS A 92 -22.93 -12.45 14.04
N PRO A 93 -24.02 -13.10 13.58
CA PRO A 93 -25.30 -12.43 13.50
C PRO A 93 -25.78 -12.10 14.91
N ASP A 94 -26.28 -10.88 15.10
CA ASP A 94 -26.81 -10.34 16.35
C ASP A 94 -27.83 -11.28 17.01
N ALA A 95 -27.39 -12.07 17.99
CA ALA A 95 -28.28 -12.73 18.93
C ALA A 95 -28.58 -11.77 20.09
N VAL A 96 -29.33 -10.71 19.79
CA VAL A 96 -30.05 -9.97 20.83
C VAL A 96 -31.52 -10.34 20.69
N THR A 97 -31.91 -11.46 21.29
CA THR A 97 -33.31 -11.70 21.62
C THR A 97 -33.67 -10.72 22.73
N GLU A 98 -34.51 -9.74 22.41
CA GLU A 98 -35.22 -8.92 23.39
C GLU A 98 -36.07 -9.85 24.25
N ASP A 99 -35.62 -10.12 25.47
CA ASP A 99 -36.46 -10.74 26.49
C ASP A 99 -37.48 -9.71 26.98
N ALA A 100 -38.73 -9.92 26.55
CA ALA A 100 -39.90 -9.26 27.08
C ALA A 100 -40.05 -9.54 28.58
N LYS A 101 -40.16 -8.48 29.39
CA LYS A 101 -41.00 -8.47 30.60
C LYS A 101 -41.42 -7.07 31.02
#